data_AF-A0A7V7D6Q4-F1
#
_entry.id   AF-A0A7V7D6Q4-F1
#
_cell.length_a   1.000
_cell.length_b   1.000
_cell.length_c   1.000
_cell.angle_alpha   90.00
_cell.angle_beta   90.00
_cell.angle_gamma   90.00
#
_symmetry.space_group_name_H-M   'P 1'
#
loop_
_entity.id
_entity.type
_entity.pdbx_description
1 polymer ?
#
loop_
_entity_poly.entity_id
_entity_poly.type
_entity_poly.pdbx_seq_one_letter_code
_entity_poly.pdbx_strand_id
1 'polypeptide(L)'
;MANFKPDASFFKKIVIGANGTQAICRNLSEKGHNMVELERGSTTAKLWKEVKRKRVRLPDLVCKNCGLRVESRAKTKPELSMSHSDTDMERSWDYGMLSNDLIAFPVSVAADEKLWTRGHFKDSASYWHERNWAEWIVEGKINYFTVDSFRQHPPDSRVRKGVTEGSELTLAWKAKFATCSSNVESIEDNKIKLRPENGRLRTLSLSLCIPVHVAEGEQVEKYQVLASSPIPLREEELRCNRHFPDQFIQNSLQSRERTVRFTGVKLCRIHQLTDHRSLIKEIADDQQEDLYVRLEALAYLSSIRDASLQSLFDEYLNNINDQIRLESVITIGETGIPEAVQLLGAILHDNQQPFYFRSAASWSLGNIGTDAAQKLLKTAFADINWDIREEALDALTSLGDVTHSVLLPGLKETNSDIAAGCAEAIRKIGIVTPELLNELSTQLQGRTPPQWVVWLAGIMTSQEMAETLDNMESLDPKVHYAISLLCSFTHSWIARRWERQAGINHPSRNES
;
A
#
# COMPACT_ATOMS: atom_id res chain seq x y z
N MET A 1 9.02 6.01 -25.19
CA MET A 1 9.07 6.13 -23.71
C MET A 1 7.73 6.65 -23.23
N ALA A 2 7.06 5.94 -22.33
CA ALA A 2 5.82 6.43 -21.73
C ALA A 2 6.15 7.70 -20.92
N ASN A 3 5.62 8.85 -21.34
CA ASN A 3 5.66 10.09 -20.56
C ASN A 3 4.81 9.88 -19.30
N PHE A 4 5.39 9.32 -18.25
CA PHE A 4 4.87 9.51 -16.90
C PHE A 4 5.00 11.00 -16.61
N LYS A 5 3.91 11.68 -16.22
CA LYS A 5 4.03 13.00 -15.59
C LYS A 5 4.79 12.76 -14.28
N PRO A 6 6.10 13.07 -14.19
CA PRO A 6 6.91 12.67 -13.05
C PRO A 6 6.89 13.82 -12.05
N ASP A 7 5.68 14.29 -11.70
CA ASP A 7 5.53 15.30 -10.68
C ASP A 7 5.22 14.62 -9.35
N ALA A 8 5.76 15.16 -8.25
CA ALA A 8 5.45 14.71 -6.90
C ALA A 8 3.92 14.71 -6.64
N SER A 9 3.15 15.48 -7.42
CA SER A 9 1.69 15.55 -7.37
C SER A 9 1.01 14.23 -7.76
N PHE A 10 1.49 13.53 -8.80
CA PHE A 10 0.96 12.24 -9.20
C PHE A 10 1.22 11.17 -8.14
N PHE A 11 2.46 11.06 -7.66
CA PHE A 11 2.80 10.10 -6.60
C PHE A 11 2.00 10.36 -5.33
N LYS A 12 1.85 11.63 -4.92
CA LYS A 12 1.02 12.04 -3.79
C LYS A 12 -0.42 11.54 -3.92
N LYS A 13 -1.03 11.61 -5.11
CA LYS A 13 -2.39 11.06 -5.35
C LYS A 13 -2.45 9.55 -5.14
N ILE A 14 -1.44 8.81 -5.58
CA ILE A 14 -1.36 7.36 -5.40
C ILE A 14 -1.22 7.00 -3.91
N VAL A 15 -0.35 7.71 -3.17
CA VAL A 15 -0.19 7.53 -1.71
C VAL A 15 -1.49 7.83 -0.96
N ILE A 16 -2.18 8.93 -1.32
CA ILE A 16 -3.48 9.29 -0.72
C ILE A 16 -4.52 8.18 -0.96
N GLY A 17 -4.55 7.63 -2.18
CA GLY A 17 -5.42 6.50 -2.53
C GLY A 17 -5.13 5.29 -1.66
N ALA A 18 -3.87 4.83 -1.64
CA ALA A 18 -3.43 3.70 -0.83
C ALA A 18 -3.74 3.86 0.67
N ASN A 19 -3.43 5.02 1.25
CA ASN A 19 -3.72 5.33 2.65
C ASN A 19 -5.23 5.30 2.95
N GLY A 20 -6.04 5.87 2.05
CA GLY A 20 -7.50 5.82 2.16
C GLY A 20 -8.04 4.40 2.13
N THR A 21 -7.57 3.58 1.20
CA THR A 21 -7.96 2.17 1.05
C THR A 21 -7.58 1.36 2.29
N GLN A 22 -6.37 1.55 2.84
CA GLN A 22 -5.96 0.92 4.10
C GLN A 22 -6.85 1.33 5.28
N ALA A 23 -7.23 2.60 5.37
CA ALA A 23 -8.13 3.08 6.42
C ALA A 23 -9.54 2.48 6.30
N ILE A 24 -10.04 2.29 5.07
CA ILE A 24 -11.30 1.59 4.81
C ILE A 24 -11.21 0.14 5.29
N CYS A 25 -10.11 -0.57 5.02
CA CYS A 25 -9.91 -1.93 5.54
C CYS A 25 -10.00 -1.98 7.07
N ARG A 26 -9.32 -1.05 7.77
CA ARG A 26 -9.38 -0.95 9.24
C ARG A 26 -10.80 -0.66 9.74
N ASN A 27 -11.46 0.35 9.18
CA ASN A 27 -12.80 0.76 9.61
C ASN A 27 -13.86 -0.32 9.36
N LEU A 28 -13.80 -1.02 8.24
CA LEU A 28 -14.73 -2.13 7.95
C LEU A 28 -14.39 -3.39 8.76
N SER A 29 -13.13 -3.58 9.16
CA SER A 29 -12.74 -4.69 10.05
C SER A 29 -13.42 -4.59 11.42
N GLU A 30 -13.51 -3.38 11.98
CA GLU A 30 -14.27 -3.09 13.22
C GLU A 30 -15.76 -3.45 13.09
N LYS A 31 -16.27 -3.48 11.85
CA LYS A 31 -17.66 -3.84 11.50
C LYS A 31 -17.81 -5.32 11.11
N GLY A 32 -16.78 -6.12 11.32
CA GLY A 32 -16.77 -7.57 11.11
C GLY A 32 -16.42 -8.01 9.69
N HIS A 33 -16.02 -7.09 8.80
CA HIS A 33 -15.54 -7.45 7.46
C HIS A 33 -14.10 -7.93 7.50
N ASN A 34 -13.73 -8.72 6.49
CA ASN A 34 -12.36 -9.15 6.26
C ASN A 34 -11.97 -8.74 4.85
N MET A 35 -11.61 -7.46 4.71
CA MET A 35 -11.33 -6.83 3.43
C MET A 35 -9.98 -7.26 2.87
N VAL A 36 -9.94 -7.53 1.58
CA VAL A 36 -8.70 -7.74 0.81
C VAL A 36 -8.76 -6.91 -0.46
N GLU A 37 -7.61 -6.63 -1.04
CA GLU A 37 -7.54 -6.00 -2.36
C GLU A 37 -8.29 -6.85 -3.37
N LEU A 38 -9.24 -6.24 -4.06
CA LEU A 38 -9.79 -6.79 -5.29
C LEU A 38 -8.94 -6.25 -6.44
N GLU A 39 -8.77 -4.92 -6.54
CA GLU A 39 -7.81 -4.27 -7.45
C GLU A 39 -6.39 -4.38 -6.88
N ARG A 40 -5.50 -5.10 -7.58
CA ARG A 40 -4.14 -5.37 -7.06
C ARG A 40 -3.33 -4.08 -6.91
N GLY A 41 -2.78 -3.86 -5.73
CA GLY A 41 -2.01 -2.67 -5.36
C GLY A 41 -2.87 -1.45 -5.00
N SER A 42 -4.16 -1.62 -4.72
CA SER A 42 -5.04 -0.53 -4.23
C SER A 42 -4.68 -0.01 -2.84
N THR A 43 -3.96 -0.80 -2.04
CA THR A 43 -3.44 -0.46 -0.71
C THR A 43 -1.95 -0.10 -0.72
N THR A 44 -1.29 -0.11 -1.88
CA THR A 44 0.15 0.20 -1.97
C THR A 44 0.43 1.36 -2.93
N ALA A 45 1.50 2.09 -2.67
CA ALA A 45 1.92 3.20 -3.53
C ALA A 45 2.95 2.78 -4.60
N LYS A 46 3.04 1.49 -4.94
CA LYS A 46 4.05 0.96 -5.85
C LYS A 46 3.82 1.48 -7.28
N LEU A 47 4.87 2.07 -7.85
CA LEU A 47 4.95 2.41 -9.26
C LEU A 47 6.04 1.57 -9.94
N TRP A 48 5.72 1.09 -11.13
CA TRP A 48 6.67 0.35 -11.97
C TRP A 48 7.40 1.34 -12.86
N LYS A 49 8.73 1.45 -12.69
CA LYS A 49 9.58 2.14 -13.65
C LYS A 49 9.48 1.38 -15.00
N GLU A 50 9.57 2.08 -16.12
CA GLU A 50 9.62 1.53 -17.50
C GLU A 50 8.30 0.95 -18.06
N VAL A 51 7.48 0.30 -17.25
CA VAL A 51 6.22 -0.32 -17.71
C VAL A 51 5.00 0.35 -17.11
N LYS A 52 4.14 0.90 -17.97
CA LYS A 52 2.85 1.42 -17.54
C LYS A 52 1.89 0.28 -17.29
N ARG A 53 1.71 -0.09 -16.03
CA ARG A 53 0.63 -0.98 -15.61
C ARG A 53 -0.71 -0.28 -15.79
N LYS A 54 -1.56 -0.75 -16.71
CA LYS A 54 -2.98 -0.37 -16.67
C LYS A 54 -3.60 -1.09 -15.47
N ARG A 55 -4.25 -0.35 -14.60
CA ARG A 55 -5.05 -0.94 -13.54
C ARG A 55 -6.35 -1.43 -14.16
N VAL A 56 -6.76 -2.64 -13.77
CA VAL A 56 -8.08 -3.15 -14.13
C VAL A 56 -9.08 -2.28 -13.38
N ARG A 57 -10.03 -1.69 -14.10
CA ARG A 57 -11.01 -0.78 -13.52
C ARG A 57 -12.09 -1.60 -12.79
N LEU A 58 -11.85 -1.88 -11.52
CA LEU A 58 -12.76 -2.62 -10.63
C LEU A 58 -12.77 -1.96 -9.24
N PRO A 59 -13.74 -2.29 -8.36
CA PRO A 59 -13.69 -1.81 -6.99
C PRO A 59 -12.36 -2.17 -6.32
N ASP A 60 -11.79 -1.24 -5.54
CA ASP A 60 -10.51 -1.47 -4.87
C ASP A 60 -10.48 -2.72 -3.98
N LEU A 61 -11.57 -3.02 -3.27
CA LEU A 61 -11.63 -4.03 -2.21
C LEU A 61 -12.80 -5.00 -2.36
N VAL A 62 -12.63 -6.20 -1.79
CA VAL A 62 -13.70 -7.17 -1.56
C VAL A 62 -13.62 -7.77 -0.15
N CYS A 63 -14.77 -7.98 0.49
CA CYS A 63 -14.85 -8.69 1.76
C CYS A 63 -14.86 -10.20 1.54
N LYS A 64 -13.90 -10.91 2.15
CA LYS A 64 -13.86 -12.38 2.11
C LYS A 64 -15.04 -13.06 2.81
N ASN A 65 -15.69 -12.38 3.75
CA ASN A 65 -16.74 -12.99 4.57
C ASN A 65 -18.12 -12.91 3.90
N CYS A 66 -18.38 -11.89 3.08
CA CYS A 66 -19.71 -11.64 2.51
C CYS A 66 -19.73 -11.21 1.04
N GLY A 67 -18.57 -11.02 0.41
CA GLY A 67 -18.48 -10.62 -0.99
C GLY A 67 -18.75 -9.13 -1.26
N LEU A 68 -18.96 -8.32 -0.22
CA LEU A 68 -19.13 -6.87 -0.35
C LEU A 68 -17.92 -6.25 -1.06
N ARG A 69 -18.16 -5.49 -2.14
CA ARG A 69 -17.11 -4.78 -2.86
C ARG A 69 -17.15 -3.29 -2.51
N VAL A 70 -15.98 -2.68 -2.42
CA VAL A 70 -15.84 -1.28 -1.98
C VAL A 70 -14.80 -0.57 -2.82
N GLU A 71 -15.17 0.60 -3.35
CA GLU A 71 -14.29 1.52 -4.05
C GLU A 71 -13.83 2.65 -3.11
N SER A 72 -12.52 2.91 -3.08
CA SER A 72 -11.94 4.01 -2.31
C SER A 72 -11.88 5.28 -3.16
N ARG A 73 -12.54 6.34 -2.69
CA ARG A 73 -12.47 7.69 -3.28
C ARG A 73 -11.80 8.65 -2.31
N ALA A 74 -10.57 8.32 -1.92
CA ALA A 74 -9.77 9.13 -1.01
C ALA A 74 -9.58 10.58 -1.49
N LYS A 75 -9.77 11.53 -0.58
CA LYS A 75 -9.66 12.98 -0.83
C LYS A 75 -8.69 13.64 0.13
N THR A 76 -8.25 14.84 -0.21
CA THR A 76 -7.49 15.72 0.71
C THR A 76 -8.37 16.72 1.45
N LYS A 77 -9.65 16.79 1.09
CA LYS A 77 -10.68 17.66 1.68
C LYS A 77 -12.01 16.90 1.69
N PRO A 78 -12.93 17.22 2.62
CA PRO A 78 -14.25 16.61 2.62
C PRO A 78 -15.06 17.08 1.40
N GLU A 79 -15.25 16.19 0.42
CA GLU A 79 -16.02 16.44 -0.79
C GLU A 79 -16.58 15.14 -1.38
N LEU A 80 -17.74 15.21 -2.03
CA LEU A 80 -18.30 14.12 -2.82
C LEU A 80 -18.04 14.41 -4.30
N SER A 81 -16.89 13.99 -4.80
CA SER A 81 -16.49 14.18 -6.19
C SER A 81 -15.86 12.92 -6.79
N MET A 82 -16.08 12.68 -8.09
CA MET A 82 -15.52 11.53 -8.80
C MET A 82 -15.11 11.90 -10.22
N SER A 83 -14.10 11.19 -10.73
CA SER A 83 -13.68 11.33 -12.13
C SER A 83 -14.62 10.54 -13.02
N HIS A 84 -14.94 11.07 -14.19
CA HIS A 84 -15.87 10.46 -15.15
C HIS A 84 -15.45 10.75 -16.59
N SER A 85 -15.82 9.88 -17.51
CA SER A 85 -15.73 10.13 -18.94
C SER A 85 -17.06 9.81 -19.60
N ASP A 86 -17.54 10.74 -20.44
CA ASP A 86 -18.70 10.50 -21.30
C ASP A 86 -18.34 9.69 -22.57
N THR A 87 -17.05 9.60 -22.90
CA THR A 87 -16.56 9.00 -24.15
C THR A 87 -15.87 7.65 -23.97
N ASP A 88 -15.30 7.42 -22.79
CA ASP A 88 -14.59 6.19 -22.46
C ASP A 88 -15.36 5.47 -21.35
N MET A 89 -16.09 4.42 -21.72
CA MET A 89 -16.93 3.66 -20.76
C MET A 89 -16.11 3.12 -19.59
N GLU A 90 -14.86 2.68 -19.81
CA GLU A 90 -14.01 2.16 -18.73
C GLU A 90 -13.56 3.25 -17.74
N ARG A 91 -13.80 4.52 -18.07
CA ARG A 91 -13.56 5.68 -17.20
C ARG A 91 -14.84 6.30 -16.66
N SER A 92 -16.00 5.65 -16.82
CA SER A 92 -17.19 6.07 -16.08
C SER A 92 -16.92 5.91 -14.57
N TRP A 93 -17.49 6.79 -13.76
CA TRP A 93 -17.24 6.78 -12.31
C TRP A 93 -17.68 5.48 -11.62
N ASP A 94 -18.65 4.78 -12.22
CA ASP A 94 -19.28 3.55 -11.75
C ASP A 94 -18.95 2.30 -12.58
N TYR A 95 -17.94 2.39 -13.44
CA TYR A 95 -17.59 1.30 -14.34
C TYR A 95 -17.34 -0.01 -13.58
N GLY A 96 -18.05 -1.08 -13.98
CA GLY A 96 -17.91 -2.40 -13.37
C GLY A 96 -18.43 -2.52 -11.94
N MET A 97 -19.11 -1.50 -11.41
CA MET A 97 -19.71 -1.51 -10.08
C MET A 97 -21.21 -1.88 -10.10
N LEU A 98 -21.62 -2.69 -9.14
CA LEU A 98 -23.00 -3.10 -8.91
C LEU A 98 -23.70 -2.08 -8.01
N SER A 99 -25.03 -2.01 -8.06
CA SER A 99 -25.83 -1.07 -7.25
C SER A 99 -25.54 -1.18 -5.74
N ASN A 100 -25.27 -2.39 -5.24
CA ASN A 100 -24.98 -2.65 -3.82
C ASN A 100 -23.50 -2.51 -3.44
N ASP A 101 -22.60 -2.26 -4.39
CA ASP A 101 -21.22 -1.95 -4.04
C ASP A 101 -21.15 -0.62 -3.28
N LEU A 102 -20.14 -0.47 -2.43
CA LEU A 102 -19.94 0.75 -1.67
C LEU A 102 -18.90 1.67 -2.30
N ILE A 103 -19.11 2.97 -2.13
CA ILE A 103 -18.13 4.00 -2.39
C ILE A 103 -17.81 4.68 -1.06
N ALA A 104 -16.54 4.66 -0.68
CA ALA A 104 -16.05 5.23 0.56
C ALA A 104 -15.25 6.51 0.28
N PHE A 105 -15.47 7.55 1.10
CA PHE A 105 -14.78 8.84 0.99
C PHE A 105 -13.93 9.14 2.23
N PRO A 106 -12.75 8.50 2.38
CA PRO A 106 -11.80 8.86 3.42
C PRO A 106 -11.11 10.20 3.10
N VAL A 107 -10.85 11.02 4.12
CA VAL A 107 -10.11 12.28 3.99
C VAL A 107 -8.68 12.09 4.52
N SER A 108 -7.71 12.01 3.61
CA SER A 108 -6.29 11.89 3.92
C SER A 108 -5.62 13.26 4.02
N VAL A 109 -4.95 13.52 5.14
CA VAL A 109 -4.18 14.75 5.41
C VAL A 109 -2.72 14.39 5.73
N ALA A 110 -1.80 15.30 5.43
CA ALA A 110 -0.39 15.13 5.79
C ALA A 110 -0.21 15.49 7.28
N ALA A 111 0.24 14.52 8.10
CA ALA A 111 0.47 14.67 9.52
C ALA A 111 1.84 15.33 9.83
N ASP A 112 2.88 14.98 9.07
CA ASP A 112 4.22 15.54 9.18
C ASP A 112 4.89 15.52 7.79
N GLU A 113 5.62 16.58 7.45
CA GLU A 113 6.43 16.66 6.23
C GLU A 113 7.90 16.92 6.63
N LYS A 114 8.71 15.85 6.66
CA LYS A 114 10.15 15.94 6.96
C LYS A 114 10.99 15.86 5.68
N LEU A 115 11.83 16.86 5.48
CA LEU A 115 12.90 16.88 4.48
C LEU A 115 14.18 16.37 5.11
N TRP A 116 14.73 15.25 4.61
CA TRP A 116 15.87 14.61 5.27
C TRP A 116 17.25 15.03 4.71
N THR A 117 17.50 15.14 3.40
CA THR A 117 18.74 15.75 2.79
C THR A 117 18.56 16.05 1.29
N ARG A 118 19.50 16.76 0.61
CA ARG A 118 19.50 17.05 -0.85
C ARG A 118 20.30 16.08 -1.74
N GLY A 119 20.83 14.98 -1.20
CA GLY A 119 21.28 13.79 -1.95
C GLY A 119 22.28 13.95 -3.11
N HIS A 120 22.97 15.08 -3.31
CA HIS A 120 23.89 15.28 -4.43
C HIS A 120 25.23 15.87 -4.01
N PHE A 121 26.33 15.19 -4.38
CA PHE A 121 27.67 15.74 -4.37
C PHE A 121 28.39 15.44 -5.70
N LYS A 122 28.43 16.44 -6.60
CA LYS A 122 28.99 16.31 -7.96
C LYS A 122 28.42 15.09 -8.72
N ASP A 123 29.28 14.22 -9.25
CA ASP A 123 28.92 13.09 -10.12
C ASP A 123 28.59 11.80 -9.34
N SER A 124 28.66 11.81 -8.00
CA SER A 124 28.46 10.62 -7.16
C SER A 124 27.15 10.71 -6.39
N ALA A 125 26.31 9.67 -6.53
CA ALA A 125 25.12 9.50 -5.71
C ALA A 125 25.50 8.82 -4.38
N SER A 126 25.04 9.38 -3.27
CA SER A 126 25.07 8.69 -1.98
C SER A 126 24.16 7.46 -2.03
N TYR A 127 24.45 6.42 -1.23
CA TYR A 127 23.48 5.36 -0.90
C TYR A 127 22.16 5.95 -0.33
N TRP A 128 22.23 7.20 0.14
CA TRP A 128 21.17 7.91 0.86
C TRP A 128 20.49 8.94 -0.05
N HIS A 129 19.29 8.61 -0.52
CA HIS A 129 18.45 9.50 -1.34
C HIS A 129 17.85 10.66 -0.53
N GLU A 130 17.67 11.81 -1.18
CA GLU A 130 16.71 12.85 -0.77
C GLU A 130 15.31 12.23 -0.73
N ARG A 131 14.77 12.05 0.48
CA ARG A 131 13.42 11.53 0.69
C ARG A 131 12.58 12.62 1.37
N ASN A 132 11.55 13.07 0.66
CA ASN A 132 10.45 13.85 1.24
C ASN A 132 9.50 12.88 1.92
N TRP A 133 9.51 12.87 3.24
CA TRP A 133 8.63 12.01 4.02
C TRP A 133 7.39 12.82 4.38
N ALA A 134 6.28 12.53 3.72
CA ALA A 134 4.97 12.97 4.15
C ALA A 134 4.27 11.77 4.80
N GLU A 135 4.02 11.84 6.09
CA GLU A 135 3.17 10.86 6.77
C GLU A 135 1.71 11.24 6.48
N TRP A 136 0.95 10.31 5.91
CA TRP A 136 -0.46 10.53 5.57
C TRP A 136 -1.34 9.81 6.58
N ILE A 137 -2.29 10.54 7.16
CA ILE A 137 -3.31 9.97 8.06
C ILE A 137 -4.69 10.21 7.49
N VAL A 138 -5.61 9.28 7.72
CA VAL A 138 -7.04 9.52 7.48
C VAL A 138 -7.62 10.17 8.72
N GLU A 139 -8.26 11.31 8.54
CA GLU A 139 -8.86 12.09 9.62
C GLU A 139 -10.39 12.04 9.53
N GLY A 140 -11.07 11.96 10.67
CA GLY A 140 -12.52 12.05 10.76
C GLY A 140 -13.26 10.80 10.25
N LYS A 141 -14.58 10.96 10.05
CA LYS A 141 -15.48 9.88 9.62
C LYS A 141 -15.25 9.52 8.15
N ILE A 142 -15.12 8.23 7.87
CA ILE A 142 -15.21 7.72 6.50
C ILE A 142 -16.69 7.58 6.16
N ASN A 143 -17.14 8.31 5.14
CA ASN A 143 -18.53 8.28 4.70
C ASN A 143 -18.68 7.22 3.60
N TYR A 144 -19.69 6.35 3.77
CA TYR A 144 -19.99 5.25 2.84
C TYR A 144 -21.33 5.48 2.16
N PHE A 145 -21.41 5.12 0.89
CA PHE A 145 -22.61 5.24 0.07
C PHE A 145 -22.73 4.01 -0.80
N THR A 146 -23.94 3.58 -1.15
CA THR A 146 -24.12 2.62 -2.23
C THR A 146 -23.92 3.30 -3.58
N VAL A 147 -23.48 2.54 -4.60
CA VAL A 147 -23.48 3.02 -5.98
C VAL A 147 -24.88 3.42 -6.42
N ASP A 148 -25.91 2.69 -5.99
CA ASP A 148 -27.31 3.00 -6.27
C ASP A 148 -27.72 4.40 -5.78
N SER A 149 -27.29 4.77 -4.57
CA SER A 149 -27.49 6.10 -3.99
C SER A 149 -26.97 7.20 -4.91
N PHE A 150 -25.80 7.01 -5.53
CA PHE A 150 -25.27 7.96 -6.53
C PHE A 150 -26.01 7.90 -7.87
N ARG A 151 -26.46 6.73 -8.33
CA ARG A 151 -27.21 6.58 -9.59
C ARG A 151 -28.58 7.26 -9.54
N GLN A 152 -29.25 7.20 -8.38
CA GLN A 152 -30.54 7.83 -8.16
C GLN A 152 -30.45 9.37 -8.05
N HIS A 153 -29.27 9.92 -7.74
CA HIS A 153 -29.08 11.35 -7.52
C HIS A 153 -28.08 11.93 -8.55
N PRO A 154 -28.52 12.68 -9.57
CA PRO A 154 -27.60 13.22 -10.56
C PRO A 154 -26.59 14.22 -9.94
N PRO A 155 -25.37 14.33 -10.50
CA PRO A 155 -24.37 15.26 -9.99
C PRO A 155 -24.81 16.71 -10.17
N ASP A 156 -24.62 17.53 -9.13
CA ASP A 156 -24.90 18.97 -9.14
C ASP A 156 -24.00 19.75 -10.10
N SER A 157 -22.79 19.26 -10.37
CA SER A 157 -21.85 19.92 -11.27
C SER A 157 -21.02 18.95 -12.08
N ARG A 158 -20.65 19.38 -13.28
CA ARG A 158 -19.84 18.65 -14.25
C ARG A 158 -18.78 19.60 -14.80
N VAL A 159 -17.52 19.42 -14.41
CA VAL A 159 -16.43 20.33 -14.77
C VAL A 159 -15.33 19.57 -15.52
N ARG A 160 -14.90 20.09 -16.68
CA ARG A 160 -13.76 19.52 -17.43
C ARG A 160 -12.45 19.74 -16.67
N LYS A 161 -11.62 18.71 -16.57
CA LYS A 161 -10.29 18.79 -15.93
C LYS A 161 -9.26 19.46 -16.86
N GLY A 162 -9.34 20.79 -17.01
CA GLY A 162 -8.33 21.57 -17.75
C GLY A 162 -8.12 21.16 -19.22
N VAL A 163 -7.27 21.88 -19.94
CA VAL A 163 -7.04 21.66 -21.40
C VAL A 163 -6.07 20.49 -21.65
N THR A 164 -5.25 20.11 -20.66
CA THR A 164 -4.18 19.12 -20.78
C THR A 164 -4.52 17.70 -20.31
N GLU A 165 -5.71 17.46 -19.73
CA GLU A 165 -6.10 16.13 -19.18
C GLU A 165 -7.18 15.40 -19.99
N GLY A 166 -7.42 15.82 -21.24
CA GLY A 166 -8.35 15.14 -22.16
C GLY A 166 -9.83 15.42 -21.88
N SER A 167 -10.71 14.50 -22.30
CA SER A 167 -12.18 14.59 -22.15
C SER A 167 -12.70 14.26 -20.74
N GLU A 168 -11.81 14.14 -19.74
CA GLU A 168 -12.20 13.76 -18.38
C GLU A 168 -12.95 14.87 -17.64
N LEU A 169 -14.05 14.48 -17.03
CA LEU A 169 -14.91 15.31 -16.19
C LEU A 169 -14.67 15.00 -14.71
N THR A 170 -14.89 16.01 -13.88
CA THR A 170 -15.14 15.84 -12.46
C THR A 170 -16.64 16.04 -12.24
N LEU A 171 -17.30 14.98 -11.76
CA LEU A 171 -18.65 15.03 -11.23
C LEU A 171 -18.58 15.40 -9.76
N ALA A 172 -19.43 16.29 -9.29
CA ALA A 172 -19.54 16.59 -7.87
C ALA A 172 -20.99 16.71 -7.42
N TRP A 173 -21.25 16.21 -6.22
CA TRP A 173 -22.53 16.26 -5.52
C TRP A 173 -22.39 17.22 -4.35
N LYS A 174 -23.37 18.11 -4.17
CA LYS A 174 -23.35 19.03 -3.04
C LYS A 174 -23.53 18.23 -1.76
N ALA A 175 -22.64 18.52 -0.82
CA ALA A 175 -22.68 17.97 0.52
C ALA A 175 -22.20 19.00 1.54
N LYS A 176 -22.66 18.82 2.77
CA LYS A 176 -22.26 19.59 3.93
C LYS A 176 -21.68 18.64 4.95
N PHE A 177 -20.51 18.98 5.45
CA PHE A 177 -19.73 18.14 6.35
C PHE A 177 -19.52 18.84 7.69
N ALA A 178 -19.49 18.07 8.77
CA ALA A 178 -19.02 18.56 10.05
C ALA A 178 -17.54 18.96 9.97
N THR A 179 -17.18 20.12 10.50
CA THR A 179 -15.79 20.62 10.49
C THR A 179 -14.97 20.14 11.69
N CYS A 180 -15.64 19.66 12.73
CA CYS A 180 -15.11 19.07 13.95
C CYS A 180 -16.23 18.23 14.58
N SER A 181 -15.89 17.33 15.49
CA SER A 181 -16.91 16.59 16.24
C SER A 181 -17.78 17.55 17.06
N SER A 182 -19.09 17.35 17.07
CA SER A 182 -20.07 18.30 17.64
C SER A 182 -21.41 17.63 17.93
N ASN A 183 -22.21 18.24 18.80
CA ASN A 183 -23.63 17.91 18.97
C ASN A 183 -24.48 18.72 17.99
N VAL A 184 -25.49 18.10 17.37
CA VAL A 184 -26.49 18.80 16.58
C VAL A 184 -27.50 19.45 17.52
N GLU A 185 -27.54 20.78 17.58
CA GLU A 185 -28.44 21.51 18.48
C GLU A 185 -29.82 21.74 17.89
N SER A 186 -29.88 22.14 16.61
CA SER A 186 -31.13 22.39 15.93
C SER A 186 -30.99 22.21 14.43
N ILE A 187 -32.02 21.69 13.79
CA ILE A 187 -32.12 21.57 12.33
C ILE A 187 -33.29 22.44 11.88
N GLU A 188 -33.00 23.44 11.05
CA GLU A 188 -33.98 24.30 10.40
C GLU A 188 -33.88 24.11 8.88
N ASP A 189 -34.92 24.47 8.12
CA ASP A 189 -35.03 24.21 6.67
C ASP A 189 -33.80 24.65 5.84
N ASN A 190 -33.05 25.64 6.32
CA ASN A 190 -31.91 26.23 5.61
C ASN A 190 -30.59 26.22 6.40
N LYS A 191 -30.53 25.61 7.59
CA LYS A 191 -29.30 25.60 8.39
C LYS A 191 -29.30 24.52 9.46
N ILE A 192 -28.10 24.04 9.78
CA ILE A 192 -27.83 23.13 10.89
C ILE A 192 -27.01 23.89 11.92
N LYS A 193 -27.42 23.87 13.18
CA LYS A 193 -26.63 24.42 14.30
C LYS A 193 -25.87 23.30 15.00
N LEU A 194 -24.56 23.48 15.15
CA LEU A 194 -23.65 22.50 15.73
C LEU A 194 -22.92 23.13 16.92
N ARG A 195 -22.86 22.40 18.04
CA ARG A 195 -22.05 22.79 19.20
C ARG A 195 -20.92 21.80 19.44
N PRO A 196 -19.66 22.19 19.22
CA PRO A 196 -18.52 21.41 19.67
C PRO A 196 -18.48 21.35 21.20
N GLU A 197 -17.96 20.27 21.77
CA GLU A 197 -17.89 20.06 23.24
C GLU A 197 -17.21 21.22 23.97
N ASN A 198 -16.12 21.75 23.40
CA ASN A 198 -15.37 22.90 23.92
C ASN A 198 -15.38 24.08 22.93
N GLY A 199 -16.55 24.43 22.38
CA GLY A 199 -16.66 25.44 21.33
C GLY A 199 -17.92 26.30 21.38
N ARG A 200 -17.89 27.38 20.59
CA ARG A 200 -19.08 28.21 20.34
C ARG A 200 -20.01 27.53 19.33
N LEU A 201 -21.29 27.82 19.45
CA LEU A 201 -22.31 27.42 18.50
C LEU A 201 -21.94 27.87 17.08
N ARG A 202 -21.91 26.92 16.15
CA ARG A 202 -21.63 27.14 14.72
C ARG A 202 -22.91 26.93 13.93
N THR A 203 -23.18 27.84 13.00
CA THR A 203 -24.31 27.70 12.06
C THR A 203 -23.76 27.32 10.69
N LEU A 204 -24.24 26.22 10.15
CA LEU A 204 -23.91 25.75 8.81
C LEU A 204 -25.12 25.95 7.90
N SER A 205 -25.01 26.86 6.93
CA SER A 205 -26.08 27.13 5.98
C SER A 205 -26.20 26.01 4.95
N LEU A 206 -27.44 25.57 4.73
CA LEU A 206 -27.85 24.64 3.68
C LEU A 206 -28.34 25.44 2.47
N SER A 207 -27.98 24.99 1.26
CA SER A 207 -28.69 25.43 0.06
C SER A 207 -30.07 24.77 0.04
N LEU A 208 -31.07 25.46 -0.53
CA LEU A 208 -32.43 24.94 -0.67
C LEU A 208 -32.44 23.50 -1.23
N CYS A 209 -33.20 22.62 -0.57
CA CYS A 209 -33.51 21.24 -0.98
C CYS A 209 -32.39 20.17 -0.92
N ILE A 210 -31.34 20.33 -0.11
CA ILE A 210 -30.43 19.21 0.18
C ILE A 210 -30.96 18.41 1.39
N PRO A 211 -31.18 17.08 1.27
CA PRO A 211 -31.60 16.23 2.38
C PRO A 211 -30.60 16.26 3.54
N VAL A 212 -31.11 16.39 4.76
CA VAL A 212 -30.34 16.29 6.01
C VAL A 212 -30.36 14.84 6.50
N HIS A 213 -29.21 14.33 6.92
CA HIS A 213 -28.99 12.92 7.28
C HIS A 213 -28.70 12.69 8.76
N VAL A 214 -28.79 13.75 9.57
CA VAL A 214 -28.57 13.73 11.02
C VAL A 214 -29.81 14.21 11.78
N ALA A 215 -29.92 13.86 13.05
CA ALA A 215 -31.02 14.27 13.92
C ALA A 215 -30.60 15.32 14.97
N GLU A 216 -31.56 16.08 15.49
CA GLU A 216 -31.33 16.94 16.65
C GLU A 216 -30.91 16.09 17.87
N GLY A 217 -29.89 16.54 18.60
CA GLY A 217 -29.28 15.81 19.71
C GLY A 217 -28.23 14.77 19.30
N GLU A 218 -28.06 14.49 18.00
CA GLU A 218 -27.06 13.53 17.53
C GLU A 218 -25.62 14.05 17.74
N GLN A 219 -24.71 13.15 18.12
CA GLN A 219 -23.28 13.41 18.10
C GLN A 219 -22.72 13.10 16.72
N VAL A 220 -22.08 14.09 16.10
CA VAL A 220 -21.45 13.94 14.79
C VAL A 220 -19.94 14.03 14.90
N GLU A 221 -19.25 13.28 14.04
CA GLU A 221 -17.79 13.24 13.96
C GLU A 221 -17.24 14.27 12.96
N LYS A 222 -15.97 14.66 13.09
CA LYS A 222 -15.29 15.49 12.07
C LYS A 222 -15.43 14.83 10.69
N TYR A 223 -15.75 15.61 9.66
CA TYR A 223 -16.00 15.20 8.29
C TYR A 223 -17.16 14.21 8.08
N GLN A 224 -18.04 13.99 9.07
CA GLN A 224 -19.32 13.33 8.82
C GLN A 224 -20.18 14.16 7.88
N VAL A 225 -20.80 13.51 6.90
CA VAL A 225 -21.80 14.12 6.03
C VAL A 225 -23.07 14.40 6.84
N LEU A 226 -23.47 15.67 6.87
CA LEU A 226 -24.65 16.15 7.58
C LEU A 226 -25.85 16.30 6.63
N ALA A 227 -25.57 16.70 5.39
CA ALA A 227 -26.58 16.86 4.35
C ALA A 227 -25.95 16.63 2.97
N SER A 228 -26.60 15.88 2.10
CA SER A 228 -26.13 15.59 0.74
C SER A 228 -27.26 15.02 -0.13
N SER A 229 -27.14 15.13 -1.45
CA SER A 229 -28.10 14.47 -2.36
C SER A 229 -27.96 12.95 -2.30
N PRO A 230 -26.77 12.33 -2.52
CA PRO A 230 -26.58 10.92 -2.21
C PRO A 230 -26.76 10.68 -0.71
N ILE A 231 -27.46 9.62 -0.35
CA ILE A 231 -27.76 9.22 1.02
C ILE A 231 -26.59 8.40 1.58
N PRO A 232 -25.93 8.86 2.67
CA PRO A 232 -24.87 8.10 3.34
C PRO A 232 -25.47 6.93 4.13
N LEU A 233 -24.72 5.84 4.20
CA LEU A 233 -25.05 4.68 5.04
C LEU A 233 -24.77 4.98 6.52
N ARG A 234 -25.62 4.47 7.39
CA ARG A 234 -25.46 4.50 8.84
C ARG A 234 -24.55 3.37 9.33
N GLU A 235 -24.07 3.51 10.55
CA GLU A 235 -23.10 2.58 11.16
C GLU A 235 -23.68 1.15 11.25
N GLU A 236 -24.97 1.01 11.55
CA GLU A 236 -25.68 -0.26 11.63
C GLU A 236 -25.81 -0.98 10.29
N GLU A 237 -25.90 -0.23 9.18
CA GLU A 237 -26.04 -0.77 7.82
C GLU A 237 -24.71 -1.31 7.29
N LEU A 238 -23.58 -0.90 7.86
CA LEU A 238 -22.25 -1.31 7.43
C LEU A 238 -21.78 -2.63 8.07
N ARG A 239 -22.59 -3.24 8.96
CA ARG A 239 -22.22 -4.48 9.65
C ARG A 239 -22.14 -5.66 8.68
N CYS A 240 -21.04 -6.41 8.76
CA CYS A 240 -20.87 -7.61 7.96
C CYS A 240 -21.86 -8.70 8.41
N ASN A 241 -22.63 -9.24 7.47
CA ASN A 241 -23.51 -10.40 7.70
C ASN A 241 -22.74 -11.73 7.73
N ARG A 242 -21.45 -11.73 7.39
CA ARG A 242 -20.54 -12.89 7.34
C ARG A 242 -21.08 -14.09 6.57
N HIS A 243 -21.85 -13.83 5.52
CA HIS A 243 -22.50 -14.86 4.73
C HIS A 243 -22.47 -14.48 3.26
N PHE A 244 -22.03 -15.43 2.42
CA PHE A 244 -22.26 -15.36 0.98
C PHE A 244 -23.70 -15.79 0.69
N PRO A 245 -24.48 -15.02 -0.08
CA PRO A 245 -25.78 -15.47 -0.54
C PRO A 245 -25.69 -16.81 -1.28
N ASP A 246 -26.76 -17.60 -1.24
CA ASP A 246 -26.83 -18.84 -2.00
C ASP A 246 -26.50 -18.61 -3.48
N GLN A 247 -25.73 -19.52 -4.06
CA GLN A 247 -25.27 -19.45 -5.45
C GLN A 247 -24.40 -18.22 -5.79
N PHE A 248 -24.02 -17.37 -4.84
CA PHE A 248 -23.28 -16.12 -5.09
C PHE A 248 -22.02 -16.35 -5.93
N ILE A 249 -21.20 -17.35 -5.56
CA ILE A 249 -19.96 -17.65 -6.27
C ILE A 249 -20.24 -18.10 -7.71
N GLN A 250 -21.14 -19.07 -7.89
CA GLN A 250 -21.48 -19.55 -9.23
C GLN A 250 -22.08 -18.44 -10.11
N ASN A 251 -23.01 -17.64 -9.58
CA ASN A 251 -23.57 -16.50 -10.28
C ASN A 251 -22.51 -15.46 -10.63
N SER A 252 -21.52 -15.25 -9.75
CA SER A 252 -20.42 -14.34 -10.01
C SER A 252 -19.54 -14.82 -11.16
N LEU A 253 -19.18 -16.11 -11.17
CA LEU A 253 -18.37 -16.73 -12.23
C LEU A 253 -19.08 -16.73 -13.60
N GLN A 254 -20.41 -16.83 -13.62
CA GLN A 254 -21.23 -16.80 -14.84
C GLN A 254 -21.70 -15.40 -15.24
N SER A 255 -21.34 -14.36 -14.48
CA SER A 255 -21.78 -13.00 -14.73
C SER A 255 -21.30 -12.52 -16.10
N ARG A 256 -22.09 -11.69 -16.78
CA ARG A 256 -21.63 -10.99 -18.01
C ARG A 256 -20.64 -9.88 -17.69
N GLU A 257 -20.67 -9.36 -16.47
CA GLU A 257 -19.76 -8.32 -16.00
C GLU A 257 -18.40 -8.92 -15.60
N ARG A 258 -17.34 -8.56 -16.34
CA ARG A 258 -15.98 -9.10 -16.11
C ARG A 258 -15.46 -8.83 -14.70
N THR A 259 -15.79 -7.68 -14.10
CA THR A 259 -15.35 -7.35 -12.73
C THR A 259 -16.01 -8.27 -11.70
N VAL A 260 -17.24 -8.71 -11.96
CA VAL A 260 -17.96 -9.66 -11.12
C VAL A 260 -17.39 -11.06 -11.30
N ARG A 261 -17.07 -11.48 -12.53
CA ARG A 261 -16.35 -12.74 -12.78
C ARG A 261 -14.99 -12.77 -12.09
N PHE A 262 -14.18 -11.72 -12.25
CA PHE A 262 -12.91 -11.55 -11.53
C PHE A 262 -13.09 -11.72 -10.01
N THR A 263 -14.13 -11.08 -9.45
CA THR A 263 -14.45 -11.20 -8.02
C THR A 263 -14.75 -12.64 -7.62
N GLY A 264 -15.57 -13.35 -8.40
CA GLY A 264 -15.89 -14.76 -8.16
C GLY A 264 -14.65 -15.65 -8.17
N VAL A 265 -13.80 -15.51 -9.20
CA VAL A 265 -12.55 -16.29 -9.30
C VAL A 265 -11.61 -16.00 -8.12
N LYS A 266 -11.46 -14.72 -7.75
CA LYS A 266 -10.61 -14.32 -6.63
C LYS A 266 -11.09 -14.88 -5.29
N LEU A 267 -12.40 -14.84 -5.04
CA LEU A 267 -12.98 -15.42 -3.84
C LEU A 267 -12.82 -16.95 -3.82
N CYS A 268 -12.98 -17.63 -4.96
CA CYS A 268 -12.68 -19.07 -5.06
C CYS A 268 -11.23 -19.38 -4.72
N ARG A 269 -10.26 -18.57 -5.17
CA ARG A 269 -8.84 -18.76 -4.86
C ARG A 269 -8.55 -18.58 -3.39
N ILE A 270 -9.02 -17.47 -2.83
CA ILE A 270 -8.79 -17.12 -1.42
C ILE A 270 -9.35 -18.20 -0.49
N HIS A 271 -10.54 -18.72 -0.80
CA HIS A 271 -11.20 -19.76 0.00
C HIS A 271 -10.88 -21.19 -0.44
N GLN A 272 -10.07 -21.36 -1.49
CA GLN A 272 -9.71 -22.65 -2.10
C GLN A 272 -10.96 -23.51 -2.42
N LEU A 273 -12.00 -22.90 -2.98
CA LEU A 273 -13.28 -23.57 -3.27
C LEU A 273 -13.17 -24.48 -4.50
N THR A 274 -13.08 -25.79 -4.28
CA THR A 274 -12.84 -26.77 -5.36
C THR A 274 -14.04 -27.05 -6.26
N ASP A 275 -15.27 -26.80 -5.78
CA ASP A 275 -16.51 -27.15 -6.48
C ASP A 275 -16.68 -26.41 -7.82
N HIS A 276 -15.97 -25.29 -8.00
CA HIS A 276 -16.03 -24.47 -9.20
C HIS A 276 -14.84 -24.67 -10.16
N ARG A 277 -14.00 -25.68 -9.91
CA ARG A 277 -12.79 -25.94 -10.70
C ARG A 277 -13.05 -25.99 -12.20
N SER A 278 -14.06 -26.74 -12.66
CA SER A 278 -14.33 -26.90 -14.09
C SER A 278 -14.68 -25.58 -14.76
N LEU A 279 -15.55 -24.78 -14.14
CA LEU A 279 -15.94 -23.47 -14.65
C LEU A 279 -14.76 -22.49 -14.68
N ILE A 280 -13.91 -22.48 -13.65
CA ILE A 280 -12.73 -21.61 -13.62
C ILE A 280 -11.69 -22.04 -14.66
N LYS A 281 -11.56 -23.34 -14.92
CA LYS A 281 -10.72 -23.85 -16.00
C LYS A 281 -11.21 -23.36 -17.37
N GLU A 282 -12.51 -23.42 -17.63
CA GLU A 282 -13.11 -22.85 -18.85
C GLU A 282 -12.80 -21.36 -19.00
N ILE A 283 -12.90 -20.58 -17.91
CA ILE A 283 -12.53 -19.16 -17.88
C ILE A 283 -11.04 -18.96 -18.21
N ALA A 284 -10.14 -19.79 -17.68
CA ALA A 284 -8.70 -19.68 -17.95
C ALA A 284 -8.35 -19.97 -19.41
N ASP A 285 -9.02 -20.97 -20.00
CA ASP A 285 -8.77 -21.49 -21.34
C ASP A 285 -9.46 -20.63 -22.44
N ASP A 286 -10.46 -19.82 -22.10
CA ASP A 286 -11.16 -18.92 -23.03
C ASP A 286 -10.28 -17.74 -23.50
N GLN A 287 -9.92 -17.74 -24.78
CA GLN A 287 -9.11 -16.67 -25.38
C GLN A 287 -9.86 -15.33 -25.55
N GLN A 288 -11.19 -15.34 -25.50
CA GLN A 288 -12.00 -14.12 -25.59
C GLN A 288 -12.22 -13.46 -24.23
N GLU A 289 -11.91 -14.15 -23.14
CA GLU A 289 -11.98 -13.61 -21.79
C GLU A 289 -10.89 -12.54 -21.55
N ASP A 290 -11.21 -11.58 -20.70
CA ASP A 290 -10.27 -10.55 -20.26
C ASP A 290 -9.04 -11.18 -19.62
N LEU A 291 -7.86 -10.74 -20.07
CA LEU A 291 -6.56 -11.23 -19.60
C LEU A 291 -6.47 -11.31 -18.08
N TYR A 292 -6.98 -10.31 -17.35
CA TYR A 292 -6.83 -10.28 -15.90
C TYR A 292 -7.72 -11.30 -15.21
N VAL A 293 -8.90 -11.60 -15.77
CA VAL A 293 -9.78 -12.69 -15.29
C VAL A 293 -9.12 -14.03 -15.55
N ARG A 294 -8.49 -14.22 -16.72
CA ARG A 294 -7.73 -15.43 -17.05
C ARG A 294 -6.54 -15.63 -16.12
N LEU A 295 -5.74 -14.60 -15.87
CA LEU A 295 -4.60 -14.65 -14.94
C LEU A 295 -5.06 -15.00 -13.52
N GLU A 296 -6.16 -14.42 -13.04
CA GLU A 296 -6.75 -14.78 -11.75
C GLU A 296 -7.24 -16.24 -11.71
N ALA A 297 -7.77 -16.76 -12.82
CA ALA A 297 -8.19 -18.15 -12.95
C ALA A 297 -7.00 -19.11 -12.93
N LEU A 298 -5.89 -18.77 -13.59
CA LEU A 298 -4.63 -19.53 -13.51
C LEU A 298 -4.07 -19.54 -12.09
N ALA A 299 -4.09 -18.38 -11.40
CA ALA A 299 -3.70 -18.29 -9.99
C ALA A 299 -4.54 -19.20 -9.10
N TYR A 300 -5.85 -19.28 -9.35
CA TYR A 300 -6.75 -20.22 -8.69
C TYR A 300 -6.32 -21.67 -8.94
N LEU A 301 -6.13 -22.07 -10.20
CA LEU A 301 -5.75 -23.45 -10.57
C LEU A 301 -4.42 -23.87 -9.94
N SER A 302 -3.45 -22.96 -9.87
CA SER A 302 -2.20 -23.19 -9.14
C SER A 302 -2.41 -23.35 -7.63
N SER A 303 -3.28 -22.53 -7.02
CA SER A 303 -3.52 -22.57 -5.57
C SER A 303 -4.16 -23.89 -5.10
N ILE A 304 -4.99 -24.52 -5.95
CA ILE A 304 -5.58 -25.84 -5.69
C ILE A 304 -4.70 -27.01 -6.19
N ARG A 305 -3.47 -26.73 -6.66
CA ARG A 305 -2.49 -27.70 -7.16
C ARG A 305 -2.98 -28.51 -8.37
N ASP A 306 -3.76 -27.88 -9.25
CA ASP A 306 -4.25 -28.53 -10.46
C ASP A 306 -3.13 -28.76 -11.50
N ALA A 307 -2.22 -27.79 -11.60
CA ALA A 307 -1.04 -27.83 -12.46
C ALA A 307 0.07 -26.94 -11.86
N SER A 308 1.32 -27.14 -12.32
CA SER A 308 2.45 -26.34 -11.86
C SER A 308 2.34 -24.89 -12.34
N LEU A 309 2.78 -23.93 -11.52
CA LEU A 309 2.82 -22.52 -11.89
C LEU A 309 3.61 -22.30 -13.17
N GLN A 310 4.77 -22.96 -13.31
CA GLN A 310 5.58 -22.84 -14.52
C GLN A 310 4.77 -23.18 -15.76
N SER A 311 4.03 -24.30 -15.75
CA SER A 311 3.24 -24.75 -16.91
C SER A 311 2.09 -23.80 -17.25
N LEU A 312 1.42 -23.25 -16.23
CA LEU A 312 0.27 -22.37 -16.40
C LEU A 312 0.67 -20.95 -16.85
N PHE A 313 1.85 -20.48 -16.44
CA PHE A 313 2.30 -19.10 -16.70
C PHE A 313 3.38 -18.96 -17.78
N ASP A 314 3.89 -20.06 -18.36
CA ASP A 314 5.02 -20.05 -19.30
C ASP A 314 4.82 -19.08 -20.48
N GLU A 315 3.66 -19.15 -21.14
CA GLU A 315 3.31 -18.27 -22.26
C GLU A 315 3.29 -16.79 -21.84
N TYR A 316 2.85 -16.50 -20.62
CA TYR A 316 2.69 -15.13 -20.14
C TYR A 316 4.00 -14.53 -19.63
N LEU A 317 4.86 -15.34 -19.02
CA LEU A 317 6.20 -14.93 -18.58
C LEU A 317 7.13 -14.62 -19.78
N ASN A 318 6.93 -15.34 -20.89
CA ASN A 318 7.67 -15.19 -22.14
C ASN A 318 6.95 -14.29 -23.17
N ASN A 319 5.86 -13.62 -22.77
CA ASN A 319 5.06 -12.80 -23.69
C ASN A 319 5.85 -11.59 -24.21
N ILE A 320 5.68 -11.22 -25.49
CA ILE A 320 6.34 -10.03 -26.05
C ILE A 320 5.88 -8.71 -25.42
N ASN A 321 4.71 -8.70 -24.77
CA ASN A 321 4.16 -7.52 -24.10
C ASN A 321 4.59 -7.48 -22.64
N ASP A 322 5.48 -6.53 -22.33
CA ASP A 322 6.00 -6.29 -20.97
C ASP A 322 4.90 -6.08 -19.91
N GLN A 323 3.74 -5.51 -20.29
CA GLN A 323 2.62 -5.35 -19.36
C GLN A 323 2.02 -6.71 -18.95
N ILE A 324 1.95 -7.67 -19.88
CA ILE A 324 1.47 -9.03 -19.62
C ILE A 324 2.47 -9.76 -18.72
N ARG A 325 3.77 -9.66 -19.05
CA ARG A 325 4.85 -10.23 -18.23
C ARG A 325 4.79 -9.72 -16.79
N LEU A 326 4.69 -8.39 -16.63
CA LEU A 326 4.58 -7.74 -15.33
C LEU A 326 3.37 -8.25 -14.54
N GLU A 327 2.19 -8.29 -15.15
CA GLU A 327 0.98 -8.73 -14.46
C GLU A 327 1.05 -10.21 -14.06
N SER A 328 1.73 -11.03 -14.85
CA SER A 328 1.92 -12.45 -14.59
C SER A 328 2.78 -12.68 -13.35
N VAL A 329 3.89 -11.94 -13.21
CA VAL A 329 4.75 -11.99 -12.01
C VAL A 329 3.99 -11.57 -10.76
N ILE A 330 3.22 -10.47 -10.84
CA ILE A 330 2.37 -10.01 -9.74
C ILE A 330 1.34 -11.09 -9.36
N THR A 331 0.69 -11.69 -10.37
CA THR A 331 -0.33 -12.74 -10.17
C THR A 331 0.27 -14.00 -9.52
N ILE A 332 1.46 -14.42 -9.94
CA ILE A 332 2.21 -15.52 -9.30
C ILE A 332 2.47 -15.19 -7.83
N GLY A 333 2.88 -13.96 -7.53
CA GLY A 333 3.05 -13.44 -6.17
C GLY A 333 1.82 -13.62 -5.28
N GLU A 334 0.64 -13.31 -5.81
CA GLU A 334 -0.62 -13.41 -5.05
C GLU A 334 -1.02 -14.84 -4.69
N THR A 335 -0.47 -15.86 -5.35
CA THR A 335 -0.79 -17.25 -5.02
C THR A 335 -0.25 -17.67 -3.65
N GLY A 336 0.88 -17.08 -3.22
CA GLY A 336 1.50 -17.37 -1.93
C GLY A 336 2.00 -18.81 -1.76
N ILE A 337 2.00 -19.65 -2.81
CA ILE A 337 2.44 -21.03 -2.70
C ILE A 337 3.97 -21.16 -2.76
N PRO A 338 4.58 -22.21 -2.19
CA PRO A 338 6.04 -22.37 -2.19
C PRO A 338 6.68 -22.36 -3.58
N GLU A 339 5.98 -22.88 -4.60
CA GLU A 339 6.44 -22.85 -5.99
C GLU A 339 6.56 -21.41 -6.53
N ALA A 340 5.68 -20.48 -6.10
CA ALA A 340 5.77 -19.08 -6.48
C ALA A 340 7.05 -18.44 -5.94
N VAL A 341 7.43 -18.72 -4.70
CA VAL A 341 8.68 -18.21 -4.09
C VAL A 341 9.90 -18.65 -4.90
N GLN A 342 9.93 -19.91 -5.35
CA GLN A 342 11.03 -20.44 -6.16
C GLN A 342 11.12 -19.74 -7.52
N LEU A 343 9.98 -19.65 -8.22
CA LEU A 343 9.91 -19.03 -9.55
C LEU A 343 10.26 -17.53 -9.50
N LEU A 344 9.72 -16.80 -8.53
CA LEU A 344 10.03 -15.38 -8.33
C LEU A 344 11.50 -15.18 -7.92
N GLY A 345 12.07 -16.08 -7.12
CA GLY A 345 13.50 -16.06 -6.80
C GLY A 345 14.38 -16.20 -8.04
N ALA A 346 14.03 -17.13 -8.95
CA ALA A 346 14.72 -17.30 -10.22
C ALA A 346 14.64 -16.03 -11.09
N ILE A 347 13.46 -15.39 -11.16
CA ILE A 347 13.29 -14.13 -11.90
C ILE A 347 14.10 -13.00 -11.27
N LEU A 348 14.09 -12.86 -9.94
CA LEU A 348 14.82 -11.81 -9.22
C LEU A 348 16.33 -11.88 -9.48
N HIS A 349 16.90 -13.08 -9.46
CA HIS A 349 18.34 -13.31 -9.58
C HIS A 349 18.84 -13.53 -11.02
N ASP A 350 17.96 -13.51 -12.01
CA ASP A 350 18.35 -13.57 -13.42
C ASP A 350 18.73 -12.18 -13.95
N ASN A 351 20.04 -11.92 -13.99
CA ASN A 351 20.60 -10.65 -14.48
C ASN A 351 20.36 -10.38 -15.97
N GLN A 352 19.86 -11.35 -16.75
CA GLN A 352 19.46 -11.13 -18.14
C GLN A 352 18.04 -10.53 -18.26
N GLN A 353 17.25 -10.57 -17.18
CA GLN A 353 15.90 -10.01 -17.19
C GLN A 353 15.91 -8.48 -17.05
N PRO A 354 14.94 -7.79 -17.68
CA PRO A 354 14.81 -6.34 -17.53
C PRO A 354 14.47 -5.95 -16.09
N PHE A 355 14.89 -4.74 -15.70
CA PHE A 355 14.74 -4.24 -14.34
C PHE A 355 13.29 -4.31 -13.84
N TYR A 356 12.31 -3.86 -14.64
CA TYR A 356 10.90 -3.87 -14.22
C TYR A 356 10.41 -5.27 -13.82
N PHE A 357 10.91 -6.32 -14.48
CA PHE A 357 10.48 -7.71 -14.28
C PHE A 357 11.08 -8.29 -13.00
N ARG A 358 12.37 -8.01 -12.77
CA ARG A 358 13.10 -8.37 -11.55
C ARG A 358 12.57 -7.60 -10.34
N SER A 359 12.27 -6.30 -10.51
CA SER A 359 11.63 -5.46 -9.49
C SER A 359 10.25 -6.02 -9.12
N ALA A 360 9.49 -6.52 -10.10
CA ALA A 360 8.20 -7.15 -9.83
C ALA A 360 8.31 -8.44 -9.02
N ALA A 361 9.34 -9.23 -9.28
CA ALA A 361 9.63 -10.41 -8.49
C ALA A 361 10.02 -10.05 -7.05
N SER A 362 10.89 -9.04 -6.86
CA SER A 362 11.26 -8.53 -5.52
C SER A 362 10.04 -8.07 -4.73
N TRP A 363 9.21 -7.21 -5.31
CA TRP A 363 7.98 -6.72 -4.68
C TRP A 363 7.01 -7.86 -4.33
N SER A 364 6.85 -8.84 -5.23
CA SER A 364 5.98 -10.00 -5.02
C SER A 364 6.48 -10.90 -3.89
N LEU A 365 7.80 -11.12 -3.80
CA LEU A 365 8.42 -11.84 -2.68
C LEU A 365 8.21 -11.08 -1.35
N GLY A 366 8.28 -9.75 -1.38
CA GLY A 366 7.95 -8.89 -0.24
C GLY A 366 6.52 -9.11 0.25
N ASN A 367 5.55 -9.16 -0.67
CA ASN A 367 4.15 -9.43 -0.32
C ASN A 367 3.90 -10.84 0.19
N ILE A 368 4.65 -11.85 -0.31
CA ILE A 368 4.55 -13.22 0.20
C ILE A 368 5.08 -13.31 1.64
N GLY A 369 6.17 -12.61 1.95
CA GLY A 369 6.64 -12.40 3.32
C GLY A 369 7.17 -13.62 4.07
N THR A 370 7.12 -14.83 3.49
CA THR A 370 7.68 -16.04 4.12
C THR A 370 9.19 -15.95 4.34
N ASP A 371 9.74 -16.67 5.32
CA ASP A 371 11.19 -16.75 5.56
C ASP A 371 12.00 -17.11 4.30
N ALA A 372 11.45 -17.97 3.43
CA ALA A 372 12.10 -18.32 2.17
C ALA A 372 12.16 -17.12 1.20
N ALA A 373 11.07 -16.36 1.09
CA ALA A 373 11.03 -15.14 0.29
C ALA A 373 11.96 -14.05 0.86
N GLN A 374 11.96 -13.86 2.19
CA GLN A 374 12.86 -12.93 2.87
C GLN A 374 14.34 -13.27 2.64
N LYS A 375 14.71 -14.56 2.67
CA LYS A 375 16.10 -14.99 2.36
C LYS A 375 16.50 -14.65 0.92
N LEU A 376 15.61 -14.82 -0.05
CA LEU A 376 15.87 -14.44 -1.45
C LEU A 376 16.06 -12.92 -1.59
N LEU A 377 15.25 -12.12 -0.90
CA LEU A 377 15.39 -10.66 -0.85
C LEU A 377 16.71 -10.25 -0.17
N LYS A 378 17.09 -10.88 0.94
CA LYS A 378 18.36 -10.64 1.62
C LYS A 378 19.53 -10.84 0.66
N THR A 379 19.52 -11.93 -0.13
CA THR A 379 20.56 -12.20 -1.13
C THR A 379 20.63 -11.12 -2.20
N ALA A 380 19.51 -10.50 -2.57
CA ALA A 380 19.47 -9.43 -3.57
C ALA A 380 20.18 -8.13 -3.13
N PHE A 381 20.60 -7.99 -1.87
CA PHE A 381 21.51 -6.91 -1.49
C PHE A 381 22.88 -7.00 -2.17
N ALA A 382 23.31 -8.19 -2.57
CA ALA A 382 24.53 -8.41 -3.35
C ALA A 382 24.34 -8.20 -4.86
N ASP A 383 23.16 -7.77 -5.32
CA ASP A 383 22.88 -7.67 -6.75
C ASP A 383 23.69 -6.56 -7.43
N ILE A 384 24.26 -6.80 -8.60
CA ILE A 384 25.03 -5.77 -9.33
C ILE A 384 24.22 -4.49 -9.60
N ASN A 385 22.90 -4.63 -9.80
CA ASN A 385 22.02 -3.50 -10.05
C ASN A 385 21.57 -2.85 -8.74
N TRP A 386 22.04 -1.63 -8.51
CA TRP A 386 21.64 -0.77 -7.40
C TRP A 386 20.12 -0.67 -7.19
N ASP A 387 19.34 -0.48 -8.25
CA ASP A 387 17.89 -0.32 -8.13
C ASP A 387 17.20 -1.60 -7.62
N ILE A 388 17.80 -2.78 -7.83
CA ILE A 388 17.30 -4.06 -7.29
C ILE A 388 17.57 -4.17 -5.79
N ARG A 389 18.73 -3.69 -5.33
CA ARG A 389 19.06 -3.64 -3.90
C ARG A 389 18.08 -2.75 -3.14
N GLU A 390 17.78 -1.57 -3.66
CA GLU A 390 16.76 -0.66 -3.10
C GLU A 390 15.38 -1.33 -3.06
N GLU A 391 15.02 -2.07 -4.11
CA GLU A 391 13.72 -2.76 -4.12
C GLU A 391 13.64 -3.89 -3.08
N ALA A 392 14.71 -4.66 -2.91
CA ALA A 392 14.80 -5.66 -1.86
C ALA A 392 14.75 -5.03 -0.46
N LEU A 393 15.41 -3.88 -0.29
CA LEU A 393 15.40 -3.12 0.96
C LEU A 393 13.99 -2.64 1.31
N ASP A 394 13.29 -2.02 0.35
CA ASP A 394 11.93 -1.53 0.56
C ASP A 394 10.95 -2.70 0.81
N ALA A 395 11.13 -3.84 0.15
CA ALA A 395 10.33 -5.05 0.37
C ALA A 395 10.54 -5.69 1.76
N LEU A 396 11.79 -5.74 2.25
CA LEU A 396 12.08 -6.23 3.61
C LEU A 396 11.62 -5.23 4.68
N THR A 397 11.79 -3.93 4.43
CA THR A 397 11.35 -2.89 5.36
C THR A 397 9.84 -2.89 5.54
N SER A 398 9.07 -3.08 4.46
CA SER A 398 7.60 -3.06 4.51
C SER A 398 7.00 -4.23 5.29
N LEU A 399 7.75 -5.33 5.46
CA LEU A 399 7.37 -6.46 6.29
C LEU A 399 7.54 -6.18 7.79
N GLY A 400 8.40 -5.25 8.18
CA GLY A 400 8.59 -4.85 9.57
C GLY A 400 9.38 -5.87 10.40
N ASP A 401 9.01 -6.00 11.67
CA ASP A 401 9.72 -6.77 12.71
C ASP A 401 9.89 -8.25 12.40
N VAL A 402 8.95 -8.86 11.67
CA VAL A 402 9.01 -10.27 11.26
C VAL A 402 10.27 -10.63 10.46
N THR A 403 10.97 -9.61 9.92
CA THR A 403 12.21 -9.81 9.15
C THR A 403 13.47 -9.92 10.00
N HIS A 404 13.42 -9.57 11.30
CA HIS A 404 14.60 -9.62 12.17
C HIS A 404 15.25 -11.01 12.21
N SER A 405 14.47 -12.09 12.11
CA SER A 405 14.96 -13.46 12.07
C SER A 405 15.92 -13.73 10.89
N VAL A 406 15.74 -13.03 9.77
CA VAL A 406 16.57 -13.15 8.56
C VAL A 406 17.66 -12.08 8.50
N LEU A 407 17.38 -10.87 8.99
CA LEU A 407 18.30 -9.74 8.93
C LEU A 407 19.42 -9.81 9.97
N LEU A 408 19.15 -10.27 11.20
CA LEU A 408 20.15 -10.32 12.27
C LEU A 408 21.34 -11.23 11.93
N PRO A 409 21.15 -12.47 11.43
CA PRO A 409 22.27 -13.28 10.94
C PRO A 409 23.01 -12.61 9.78
N GLY A 410 22.29 -11.82 8.98
CA GLY A 410 22.81 -11.08 7.83
C GLY A 410 23.90 -10.06 8.17
N LEU A 411 23.89 -9.52 9.40
CA LEU A 411 24.92 -8.58 9.87
C LEU A 411 26.34 -9.19 9.91
N LYS A 412 26.45 -10.53 9.89
CA LYS A 412 27.71 -11.28 9.95
C LYS A 412 28.11 -11.89 8.60
N GLU A 413 27.35 -11.63 7.55
CA GLU A 413 27.64 -12.14 6.21
C GLU A 413 28.98 -11.59 5.72
N THR A 414 29.74 -12.44 5.04
CA THR A 414 31.05 -12.06 4.49
C THR A 414 30.92 -11.08 3.34
N ASN A 415 29.80 -11.12 2.62
CA ASN A 415 29.47 -10.13 1.61
C ASN A 415 29.06 -8.81 2.28
N SER A 416 29.88 -7.78 2.09
CA SER A 416 29.68 -6.47 2.71
C SER A 416 28.39 -5.78 2.30
N ASP A 417 27.89 -6.02 1.09
CA ASP A 417 26.64 -5.43 0.61
C ASP A 417 25.43 -6.08 1.31
N ILE A 418 25.47 -7.39 1.54
CA ILE A 418 24.43 -8.08 2.30
C ILE A 418 24.40 -7.58 3.75
N ALA A 419 25.56 -7.49 4.40
CA ALA A 419 25.65 -6.98 5.76
C ALA A 419 25.18 -5.52 5.86
N ALA A 420 25.53 -4.68 4.88
CA ALA A 420 25.09 -3.29 4.79
C ALA A 420 23.57 -3.19 4.63
N GLY A 421 23.00 -3.94 3.67
CA GLY A 421 21.56 -3.95 3.42
C GLY A 421 20.76 -4.45 4.62
N CYS A 422 21.27 -5.45 5.35
CA CYS A 422 20.63 -5.93 6.57
C CYS A 422 20.62 -4.87 7.68
N ALA A 423 21.74 -4.21 7.92
CA ALA A 423 21.82 -3.12 8.91
C ALA A 423 20.89 -1.96 8.55
N GLU A 424 20.82 -1.61 7.27
CA GLU A 424 19.93 -0.54 6.80
C GLU A 424 18.45 -0.92 6.88
N ALA A 425 18.09 -2.16 6.56
CA ALA A 425 16.73 -2.66 6.73
C ALA A 425 16.30 -2.57 8.20
N ILE A 426 17.14 -3.06 9.14
CA ILE A 426 16.85 -2.99 10.58
C ILE A 426 16.67 -1.53 11.02
N ARG A 427 17.57 -0.63 10.58
CA ARG A 427 17.45 0.80 10.90
C ARG A 427 16.14 1.40 10.38
N LYS A 428 15.73 1.07 9.16
CA LYS A 428 14.50 1.60 8.55
C LYS A 428 13.24 1.03 9.20
N ILE A 429 13.26 -0.24 9.60
CA ILE A 429 12.17 -0.86 10.37
C ILE A 429 12.00 -0.09 11.68
N GLY A 430 13.10 0.28 12.33
CA GLY A 430 13.09 1.18 13.49
C GLY A 430 12.42 0.60 14.73
N ILE A 431 12.12 -0.71 14.73
CA ILE A 431 11.57 -1.44 15.87
C ILE A 431 12.76 -2.05 16.61
N VAL A 432 12.97 -1.64 17.86
CA VAL A 432 14.03 -2.20 18.70
C VAL A 432 13.48 -3.37 19.49
N THR A 433 13.95 -4.58 19.20
CA THR A 433 13.54 -5.81 19.91
C THR A 433 14.65 -6.30 20.86
N PRO A 434 14.31 -7.07 21.91
CA PRO A 434 15.32 -7.67 22.79
C PRO A 434 16.33 -8.53 22.03
N GLU A 435 15.90 -9.24 20.98
CA GLU A 435 16.77 -10.07 20.15
C GLU A 435 17.81 -9.24 19.41
N LEU A 436 17.42 -8.09 18.86
CA LEU A 436 18.34 -7.14 18.24
C LEU A 436 19.37 -6.64 19.26
N LEU A 437 18.93 -6.19 20.43
CA LEU A 437 19.84 -5.69 21.46
C LEU A 437 20.81 -6.76 21.96
N ASN A 438 20.35 -7.99 22.16
CA ASN A 438 21.18 -9.12 22.56
C ASN A 438 22.24 -9.46 21.50
N GLU A 439 21.85 -9.47 20.22
CA GLU A 439 22.77 -9.73 19.12
C GLU A 439 23.81 -8.60 19.02
N LEU A 440 23.39 -7.33 19.08
CA LEU A 440 24.32 -6.19 19.10
C LEU A 440 25.29 -6.27 20.28
N SER A 441 24.79 -6.50 21.50
CA SER A 441 25.62 -6.66 22.69
C SER A 441 26.67 -7.77 22.51
N THR A 442 26.24 -8.93 22.00
CA THR A 442 27.13 -10.08 21.78
C THR A 442 28.22 -9.76 20.75
N GLN A 443 27.87 -9.13 19.63
CA GLN A 443 28.84 -8.78 18.59
C GLN A 443 29.80 -7.68 19.02
N LEU A 444 29.32 -6.68 19.75
CA LEU A 444 30.12 -5.55 20.23
C LEU A 444 31.16 -5.98 21.26
N GLN A 445 30.91 -7.05 22.02
CA GLN A 445 31.87 -7.66 22.94
C GLN A 445 32.95 -8.49 22.23
N GLY A 446 32.81 -8.74 20.92
CA GLY A 446 33.82 -9.42 20.12
C GLY A 446 35.11 -8.61 20.00
N ARG A 447 36.26 -9.28 19.80
CA ARG A 447 37.57 -8.60 19.65
C ARG A 447 37.62 -7.60 18.49
N THR A 448 36.86 -7.87 17.44
CA THR A 448 36.75 -7.04 16.23
C THR A 448 35.29 -6.99 15.80
N PRO A 449 34.48 -6.10 16.38
CA PRO A 449 33.05 -6.04 16.06
C PRO A 449 32.84 -5.66 14.59
N PRO A 450 31.88 -6.27 13.88
CA PRO A 450 31.60 -5.92 12.49
C PRO A 450 31.25 -4.43 12.33
N GLN A 451 31.75 -3.81 11.25
CA GLN A 451 31.53 -2.38 11.00
C GLN A 451 30.05 -1.99 11.01
N TRP A 452 29.18 -2.82 10.42
CA TRP A 452 27.74 -2.55 10.34
C TRP A 452 27.01 -2.73 11.66
N VAL A 453 27.52 -3.58 12.56
CA VAL A 453 27.04 -3.69 13.95
C VAL A 453 27.37 -2.41 14.71
N VAL A 454 28.61 -1.93 14.61
CA VAL A 454 29.03 -0.67 15.26
C VAL A 454 28.24 0.52 14.72
N TRP A 455 28.04 0.56 13.39
CA TRP A 455 27.23 1.59 12.75
C TRP A 455 25.78 1.57 13.24
N LEU A 456 25.14 0.40 13.27
CA LEU A 456 23.76 0.24 13.71
C LEU A 456 23.58 0.62 15.19
N ALA A 457 24.51 0.20 16.06
CA ALA A 457 24.49 0.60 17.47
C ALA A 457 24.64 2.13 17.64
N GLY A 458 25.53 2.76 16.86
CA GLY A 458 25.81 4.20 16.97
C GLY A 458 24.70 5.13 16.44
N ILE A 459 23.74 4.61 15.67
CA ILE A 459 22.58 5.37 15.17
C ILE A 459 21.31 5.11 15.97
N MET A 460 21.30 4.12 16.86
CA MET A 460 20.25 3.93 17.85
C MET A 460 20.38 4.99 18.95
N THR A 461 19.27 5.31 19.61
CA THR A 461 19.26 6.27 20.71
C THR A 461 20.01 5.70 21.91
N SER A 462 20.59 6.59 22.73
CA SER A 462 21.22 6.17 23.99
C SER A 462 20.22 5.52 24.96
N GLN A 463 18.93 5.85 24.85
CA GLN A 463 17.88 5.23 25.64
C GLN A 463 17.63 3.78 25.21
N GLU A 464 17.58 3.51 23.90
CA GLU A 464 17.41 2.15 23.37
C GLU A 464 18.62 1.25 23.69
N MET A 465 19.82 1.83 23.74
CA MET A 465 21.07 1.09 23.96
C MET A 465 21.54 1.08 25.42
N ALA A 466 20.79 1.67 26.36
CA ALA A 466 21.26 1.92 27.73
C ALA A 466 21.79 0.66 28.43
N GLU A 467 20.99 -0.41 28.49
CA GLU A 467 21.38 -1.67 29.13
C GLU A 467 22.59 -2.32 28.44
N THR A 468 22.63 -2.27 27.10
CA THR A 468 23.75 -2.80 26.31
C THR A 468 25.04 -2.02 26.59
N LEU A 469 24.96 -0.70 26.69
CA LEU A 469 26.10 0.17 26.97
C LEU A 469 26.60 0.03 28.40
N ASP A 470 25.70 -0.07 29.38
CA ASP A 470 26.04 -0.28 30.80
C ASP A 470 26.78 -1.61 30.99
N ASN A 471 26.28 -2.68 30.36
CA ASN A 471 26.95 -3.99 30.38
C ASN A 471 28.36 -3.92 29.77
N MET A 472 28.56 -3.09 28.74
CA MET A 472 29.85 -2.91 28.09
C MET A 472 30.84 -2.05 28.88
N GLU A 473 30.38 -1.11 29.72
CA GLU A 473 31.26 -0.22 30.48
C GLU A 473 32.27 -1.04 31.32
N SER A 474 31.80 -2.14 31.90
CA SER A 474 32.63 -3.05 32.71
C SER A 474 33.56 -3.96 31.88
N LEU A 475 33.24 -4.19 30.60
CA LEU A 475 33.92 -5.17 29.73
C LEU A 475 34.96 -4.51 28.81
N ASP A 476 34.59 -3.42 28.14
CA ASP A 476 35.49 -2.62 27.28
C ASP A 476 35.09 -1.13 27.32
N PRO A 477 35.70 -0.34 28.22
CA PRO A 477 35.41 1.09 28.35
C PRO A 477 35.66 1.90 27.08
N LYS A 478 36.56 1.46 26.19
CA LYS A 478 36.88 2.18 24.95
C LYS A 478 35.78 2.01 23.91
N VAL A 479 35.28 0.78 23.74
CA VAL A 479 34.16 0.52 22.83
C VAL A 479 32.89 1.17 23.37
N HIS A 480 32.64 1.09 24.69
CA HIS A 480 31.55 1.83 25.35
C HIS A 480 31.63 3.34 25.05
N TYR A 481 32.79 3.96 25.25
CA TYR A 481 32.98 5.39 24.97
C TYR A 481 32.75 5.72 23.49
N ALA A 482 33.28 4.90 22.57
CA ALA A 482 33.15 5.13 21.14
C ALA A 482 31.70 5.07 20.67
N ILE A 483 30.92 4.08 21.13
CA ILE A 483 29.50 3.95 20.77
C ILE A 483 28.69 5.07 21.41
N SER A 484 28.90 5.37 22.69
CA SER A 484 28.22 6.46 23.39
C SER A 484 28.46 7.82 22.72
N LEU A 485 29.69 8.06 22.25
CA LEU A 485 30.05 9.25 21.48
C LEU A 485 29.34 9.27 20.12
N LEU A 486 29.29 8.14 19.42
CA LEU A 486 28.57 8.01 18.15
C LEU A 486 27.06 8.28 18.33
N CYS A 487 26.40 7.66 19.31
CA CYS A 487 24.99 7.90 19.63
C CYS A 487 24.72 9.37 19.93
N SER A 488 25.57 9.99 20.76
CA SER A 488 25.45 11.40 21.12
C SER A 488 25.64 12.32 19.90
N PHE A 489 26.60 11.99 19.04
CA PHE A 489 26.86 12.74 17.82
C PHE A 489 25.71 12.62 16.82
N THR A 490 25.26 11.41 16.48
CA THR A 490 24.23 11.14 15.45
C THR A 490 22.88 11.79 15.79
N HIS A 491 22.56 11.96 17.07
CA HIS A 491 21.34 12.61 17.54
C HIS A 491 21.49 14.12 17.78
N SER A 492 22.71 14.67 17.67
CA SER A 492 22.97 16.09 17.87
C SER A 492 22.43 16.95 16.72
N TRP A 493 22.17 18.23 17.00
CA TRP A 493 21.85 19.22 15.97
C TRP A 493 22.99 19.40 14.95
N ILE A 494 24.23 19.05 15.34
CA ILE A 494 25.42 19.08 14.50
C ILE A 494 25.32 18.01 13.42
N ALA A 495 24.99 16.76 13.78
CA ALA A 495 24.84 15.67 12.82
C ALA A 495 23.74 15.94 11.78
N ARG A 496 22.64 16.60 12.17
CA ARG A 496 21.60 17.04 11.22
C ARG A 496 22.10 18.01 10.15
N ARG A 497 23.26 18.66 10.38
CA ARG A 497 23.95 19.55 9.44
C ARG A 497 25.28 18.97 8.95
N TRP A 498 25.63 17.76 9.37
CA TRP A 498 26.88 17.10 9.04
C TRP A 498 26.68 16.23 7.81
N GLU A 499 26.96 16.78 6.64
CA GLU A 499 27.11 15.97 5.44
C GLU A 499 28.47 15.27 5.50
N ARG A 500 28.46 13.94 5.73
CA ARG A 500 29.68 13.13 5.65
C ARG A 500 30.25 13.26 4.23
N GLN A 501 31.48 13.74 4.10
CA GLN A 501 32.29 13.42 2.92
C GLN A 501 32.43 11.91 2.87
N ALA A 502 31.88 11.26 1.84
CA ALA A 502 32.09 9.84 1.62
C ALA A 502 33.58 9.63 1.34
N GLY A 503 34.30 9.08 2.32
CA GLY A 503 35.65 8.56 2.10
C GLY A 503 35.62 7.39 1.12
N ILE A 504 36.78 7.10 0.55
CA ILE A 504 37.09 6.17 -0.56
C ILE A 504 36.58 4.72 -0.38
N ASN A 505 36.00 4.36 0.78
CA ASN A 505 35.55 3.00 1.10
C ASN A 505 34.01 2.83 1.13
N HIS A 506 33.25 3.74 0.54
CA HIS A 506 31.80 3.58 0.38
C HIS A 506 31.46 3.15 -1.04
N PRO A 507 30.58 2.14 -1.24
CA PRO A 507 30.15 1.74 -2.57
C PRO A 507 29.46 2.93 -3.24
N SER A 508 30.14 3.50 -4.23
CA SER A 508 29.65 4.62 -5.03
C SER A 508 29.02 4.08 -6.30
N ARG A 509 28.00 4.78 -6.82
CA ARG A 509 27.28 4.42 -8.05
C ARG A 509 28.17 4.37 -9.31
N ASN A 510 29.43 4.80 -9.23
CA ASN A 510 30.31 5.03 -10.38
C ASN A 510 31.49 4.05 -10.50
N GLU A 511 31.55 3.00 -9.69
CA GLU A 511 32.53 1.93 -9.94
C GLU A 511 31.86 0.83 -10.77
N SER A 512 31.89 1.05 -12.09
CA SER A 512 31.56 0.11 -13.16
C SER A 512 32.58 -1.02 -13.28
#